data_AF-K1QD98-F1
#
_entry.id   AF-K1QD98-F1
#
_cell.length_a   1.000
_cell.length_b   1.000
_cell.length_c   1.000
_cell.angle_alpha   90.00
_cell.angle_beta   90.00
_cell.angle_gamma   90.00
#
_symmetry.space_group_name_H-M   'P 1'
#
loop_
_entity.id
_entity.type
_entity.pdbx_description
1 polymer ?
#
loop_
_entity_poly.entity_id
_entity_poly.type
_entity_poly.pdbx_seq_one_letter_code
_entity_poly.pdbx_strand_id
1 'polypeptide(L)'
;MKSLLICAFVLYAGGIANGCNLDGVLQCWSQSSIAKVLVKFSSEASLRTLNAQYAVEEYCSAQSKLEQCMGEFRSKCTSGDTLTLDTAISAGKFLCSEGKQDFVNHFHCLMSTSFQTNTQTCMSDVMELTANVSNAKVQGQDISKEKCRSADRAFECIEEKTSVSCGETAKEFIHHYVEATLQPLMKDVTCNHSHTSTETSPHPTGTCSEYCYKYPESSDTPVLESTKRNMDGWCTENCRLGNCPPTLCTCDCRVPTQVLVCKPDSSKFGPRDDGVKWCLNTCRAGHCPRDYCQCHILYRQQPRPVTEGL
;
A
#
# COMPACT_ATOMS: atom_id res chain seq x y z
N MET A 1 -1.72 13.56 4.58
CA MET A 1 -1.05 12.36 5.12
C MET A 1 -0.63 12.45 6.59
N LYS A 2 -0.16 13.60 7.11
CA LYS A 2 -0.15 13.83 8.57
C LYS A 2 -1.54 13.54 9.15
N SER A 3 -2.63 13.96 8.50
CA SER A 3 -4.01 13.54 8.84
C SER A 3 -4.34 12.07 8.60
N LEU A 4 -3.64 11.32 7.72
CA LEU A 4 -3.88 9.87 7.53
C LEU A 4 -3.14 9.04 8.58
N LEU A 5 -1.87 9.39 8.85
CA LEU A 5 -1.07 8.85 9.96
C LEU A 5 -1.65 9.27 11.32
N ILE A 6 -2.17 10.51 11.42
CA ILE A 6 -2.90 11.01 12.59
C ILE A 6 -4.30 10.43 12.62
N CYS A 7 -5.00 10.13 11.53
CA CYS A 7 -6.28 9.41 11.60
C CYS A 7 -6.05 8.01 12.16
N ALA A 8 -5.02 7.29 11.74
CA ALA A 8 -4.61 6.06 12.42
C ALA A 8 -4.34 6.30 13.91
N PHE A 9 -3.69 7.41 14.27
CA PHE A 9 -3.39 7.79 15.66
C PHE A 9 -4.58 8.30 16.49
N VAL A 10 -5.57 8.96 15.89
CA VAL A 10 -6.76 9.55 16.55
C VAL A 10 -7.84 8.48 16.68
N LEU A 11 -7.97 7.60 15.69
CA LEU A 11 -8.71 6.35 15.84
C LEU A 11 -8.10 5.51 16.99
N TYR A 12 -6.77 5.51 17.12
CA TYR A 12 -6.06 4.82 18.19
C TYR A 12 -6.18 5.50 19.56
N ALA A 13 -6.02 6.82 19.67
CA ALA A 13 -6.07 7.52 20.96
C ALA A 13 -7.49 7.73 21.49
N GLY A 14 -8.48 7.82 20.61
CA GLY A 14 -9.89 8.02 20.99
C GLY A 14 -10.71 6.74 21.12
N GLY A 15 -10.23 5.61 20.56
CA GLY A 15 -11.02 4.39 20.38
C GLY A 15 -10.62 3.16 21.20
N ILE A 16 -9.47 3.16 21.90
CA ILE A 16 -9.07 2.04 22.76
C ILE A 16 -9.92 2.07 24.04
N ALA A 17 -11.15 1.57 23.91
CA ALA A 17 -12.12 1.47 24.97
C ALA A 17 -11.86 0.16 25.73
N ASN A 18 -11.18 0.27 26.87
CA ASN A 18 -11.15 -0.70 27.98
C ASN A 18 -10.59 -2.12 27.73
N GLY A 19 -10.38 -2.56 26.48
CA GLY A 19 -10.01 -3.93 26.15
C GLY A 19 -8.51 -4.22 26.03
N CYS A 20 -7.71 -3.29 25.49
CA CYS A 20 -6.24 -3.39 25.51
C CYS A 20 -5.64 -2.66 26.71
N ASN A 21 -4.54 -3.19 27.24
CA ASN A 21 -3.67 -2.44 28.17
C ASN A 21 -3.00 -1.27 27.43
N LEU A 22 -3.58 -0.08 27.55
CA LEU A 22 -3.10 1.16 26.93
C LEU A 22 -1.64 1.47 27.28
N ASP A 23 -1.20 1.17 28.51
CA ASP A 23 0.19 1.42 28.93
C ASP A 23 1.17 0.57 28.14
N GLY A 24 0.84 -0.70 27.90
CA GLY A 24 1.66 -1.60 27.09
C GLY A 24 1.75 -1.15 25.63
N VAL A 25 0.64 -0.65 25.12
CA VAL A 25 0.54 -0.09 23.77
C VAL A 25 1.41 1.17 23.62
N LEU A 26 1.30 2.12 24.55
CA LEU A 26 2.13 3.33 24.61
C LEU A 26 3.61 3.00 24.79
N GLN A 27 3.92 1.97 25.58
CA GLN A 27 5.28 1.49 25.78
C GLN A 27 5.88 0.95 24.49
N CYS A 28 5.17 0.11 23.73
CA CYS A 28 5.60 -0.36 22.41
C CYS A 28 5.90 0.81 21.47
N TRP A 29 5.00 1.80 21.47
CA TRP A 29 5.11 2.98 20.63
C TRP A 29 6.36 3.79 20.95
N SER A 30 6.62 4.02 22.24
CA SER A 30 7.83 4.69 22.73
C SER A 30 9.11 3.93 22.34
N GLN A 31 9.14 2.61 22.54
CA GLN A 31 10.30 1.75 22.26
C GLN A 31 10.61 1.64 20.76
N SER A 32 9.58 1.61 19.91
CA SER A 32 9.75 1.54 18.46
C SER A 32 10.43 2.77 17.86
N SER A 33 10.50 3.88 18.61
CA SER A 33 10.93 5.20 18.14
C SER A 33 10.03 5.83 17.07
N ILE A 34 8.87 5.22 16.76
CA ILE A 34 7.97 5.74 15.73
C ILE A 34 7.45 7.14 16.09
N ALA A 35 7.24 7.42 17.37
CA ALA A 35 6.90 8.75 17.88
C ALA A 35 7.93 9.80 17.45
N LYS A 36 9.22 9.48 17.57
CA LYS A 36 10.33 10.39 17.19
C LYS A 36 10.33 10.64 15.69
N VAL A 37 10.07 9.60 14.88
CA VAL A 37 9.98 9.72 13.42
C VAL A 37 8.78 10.58 13.02
N LEU A 38 7.62 10.36 13.63
CA LEU A 38 6.40 11.13 13.36
C LEU A 38 6.53 12.60 13.75
N VAL A 39 7.27 12.92 14.82
CA VAL A 39 7.60 14.31 15.17
C VAL A 39 8.42 14.98 14.05
N LYS A 40 9.31 14.28 13.34
CA LYS A 40 10.04 14.85 12.19
C LYS A 40 9.11 15.20 11.03
N PHE A 41 8.07 14.39 10.81
CA PHE A 41 7.03 14.67 9.81
C PHE A 41 6.07 15.79 10.23
N SER A 42 6.14 16.26 11.47
CA SER A 42 5.16 17.20 12.00
C SER A 42 5.43 18.66 11.65
N SER A 43 6.68 19.04 11.35
CA SER A 43 7.04 20.43 11.10
C SER A 43 7.28 20.67 9.60
N GLU A 44 6.70 21.76 9.08
CA GLU A 44 6.89 22.14 7.68
C GLU A 44 8.37 22.45 7.37
N ALA A 45 9.08 23.06 8.32
CA ALA A 45 10.51 23.34 8.20
C ALA A 45 11.34 22.06 8.07
N SER A 46 11.01 21.03 8.85
CA SER A 46 11.63 19.71 8.73
C SER A 46 11.33 19.09 7.37
N LEU A 47 10.07 19.09 6.94
CA LEU A 47 9.65 18.44 5.68
C LEU A 47 10.33 19.02 4.44
N ARG A 48 10.68 20.31 4.44
CA ARG A 48 11.37 20.96 3.32
C ARG A 48 12.82 20.51 3.17
N THR A 49 13.48 20.13 4.26
CA THR A 49 14.90 19.75 4.28
C THR A 49 15.12 18.25 4.42
N LEU A 50 14.05 17.51 4.70
CA LEU A 50 14.10 16.08 4.94
C LEU A 50 14.28 15.32 3.63
N ASN A 51 15.29 14.45 3.58
CA ASN A 51 15.43 13.47 2.52
C ASN A 51 14.32 12.41 2.66
N ALA A 52 13.42 12.33 1.67
CA ALA A 52 12.27 11.43 1.69
C ALA A 52 12.67 9.96 1.85
N GLN A 53 13.68 9.50 1.10
CA GLN A 53 14.16 8.11 1.17
C GLN A 53 14.63 7.76 2.58
N TYR A 54 15.48 8.60 3.18
CA TYR A 54 15.99 8.39 4.52
C TYR A 54 14.88 8.40 5.57
N ALA A 55 13.92 9.32 5.45
CA ALA A 55 12.81 9.43 6.38
C ALA A 55 11.88 8.21 6.34
N VAL A 56 11.63 7.69 5.14
CA VAL A 56 10.83 6.47 4.94
C VAL A 56 11.57 5.25 5.47
N GLU A 57 12.88 5.14 5.27
CA GLU A 57 13.68 4.06 5.84
C GLU A 57 13.70 4.09 7.37
N GLU A 58 13.82 5.27 7.96
CA GLU A 58 13.73 5.45 9.42
C GLU A 58 12.35 5.07 9.94
N TYR A 59 11.27 5.49 9.25
CA TYR A 59 9.90 5.08 9.56
C TYR A 59 9.74 3.57 9.48
N CYS A 60 10.23 2.92 8.43
CA CYS A 60 10.09 1.49 8.25
C CYS A 60 10.88 0.65 9.25
N SER A 61 12.05 1.14 9.65
CA SER A 61 12.79 0.54 10.76
C SER A 61 12.02 0.64 12.08
N ALA A 62 11.38 1.78 12.35
CA ALA A 62 10.52 1.97 13.52
C ALA A 62 9.25 1.12 13.45
N GLN A 63 8.61 1.02 12.28
CA GLN A 63 7.40 0.24 12.06
C GLN A 63 7.61 -1.25 12.29
N SER A 64 8.73 -1.81 11.83
CA SER A 64 9.06 -3.23 12.08
C SER A 64 9.19 -3.54 13.57
N LYS A 65 9.81 -2.62 14.35
CA LYS A 65 9.88 -2.75 15.82
C LYS A 65 8.51 -2.63 16.47
N LEU A 66 7.67 -1.72 15.97
CA LEU A 66 6.29 -1.58 16.45
C LEU A 66 5.49 -2.86 16.20
N GLU A 67 5.55 -3.43 14.99
CA GLU A 67 4.86 -4.67 14.64
C GLU A 67 5.28 -5.82 15.54
N GLN A 68 6.59 -6.00 15.77
CA GLN A 68 7.11 -7.03 16.66
C GLN A 68 6.55 -6.87 18.08
N CYS A 69 6.57 -5.64 18.62
CA CYS A 69 6.06 -5.37 19.95
C CYS A 69 4.54 -5.61 20.04
N MET A 70 3.79 -5.11 19.07
CA MET A 70 2.33 -5.20 19.06
C MET A 70 1.81 -6.62 18.82
N GLY A 71 2.61 -7.51 18.19
CA GLY A 71 2.27 -8.92 18.02
C GLY A 71 1.98 -9.64 19.35
N GLU A 72 2.72 -9.33 20.40
CA GLU A 72 2.50 -9.91 21.73
C GLU A 72 1.22 -9.38 22.39
N PHE A 73 0.89 -8.11 22.15
CA PHE A 73 -0.28 -7.45 22.72
C PHE A 73 -1.59 -7.82 22.02
N ARG A 74 -1.56 -8.07 20.70
CA ARG A 74 -2.75 -8.45 19.91
C ARG A 74 -3.52 -9.60 20.53
N SER A 75 -2.82 -10.59 21.10
CA SER A 75 -3.44 -11.77 21.72
C SER A 75 -4.31 -11.46 22.95
N LYS A 76 -4.17 -10.28 23.55
CA LYS A 76 -4.85 -9.86 24.79
C LYS A 76 -5.94 -8.81 24.54
N CYS A 77 -6.13 -8.36 23.31
CA CYS A 77 -7.05 -7.30 22.95
C CYS A 77 -8.40 -7.85 22.46
N THR A 78 -9.45 -7.05 22.57
CA THR A 78 -10.75 -7.41 21.98
C THR A 78 -10.69 -7.33 20.45
N SER A 79 -11.59 -8.02 19.74
CA SER A 79 -11.65 -7.99 18.28
C SER A 79 -11.77 -6.57 17.70
N GLY A 80 -12.50 -5.69 18.38
CA GLY A 80 -12.64 -4.28 17.99
C GLY A 80 -11.34 -3.48 18.15
N ASP A 81 -10.61 -3.70 19.24
CA ASP A 81 -9.33 -3.02 19.47
C ASP A 81 -8.24 -3.54 18.50
N THR A 82 -8.25 -4.85 18.22
CA THR A 82 -7.33 -5.44 17.24
C THR A 82 -7.57 -4.87 15.84
N LEU A 83 -8.81 -4.55 15.48
CA LEU A 83 -9.10 -4.04 14.14
C LEU A 83 -8.42 -2.69 13.85
N THR A 84 -8.46 -1.75 14.79
CA THR A 84 -7.78 -0.44 14.64
C THR A 84 -6.27 -0.62 14.55
N LEU A 85 -5.73 -1.52 15.37
CA LEU A 85 -4.32 -1.86 15.34
C LEU A 85 -3.90 -2.52 14.02
N ASP A 86 -4.72 -3.43 13.51
CA ASP A 86 -4.50 -4.15 12.27
C ASP A 86 -4.50 -3.20 11.08
N THR A 87 -5.43 -2.24 11.07
CA THR A 87 -5.50 -1.16 10.08
C THR A 87 -4.20 -0.35 10.07
N ALA A 88 -3.71 0.08 11.25
CA ALA A 88 -2.47 0.85 11.36
C ALA A 88 -1.22 0.04 10.96
N ILE A 89 -1.15 -1.24 11.35
CA ILE A 89 -0.05 -2.13 10.97
C ILE A 89 -0.07 -2.38 9.46
N SER A 90 -1.25 -2.61 8.88
CA SER A 90 -1.42 -2.85 7.44
C SER A 90 -0.94 -1.66 6.61
N ALA A 91 -1.35 -0.44 6.99
CA ALA A 91 -0.90 0.81 6.36
C ALA A 91 0.63 0.94 6.36
N GLY A 92 1.25 0.74 7.52
CA GLY A 92 2.71 0.80 7.65
C GLY A 92 3.41 -0.31 6.87
N LYS A 93 2.84 -1.51 6.82
CA LYS A 93 3.39 -2.64 6.06
C LYS A 93 3.37 -2.36 4.56
N PHE A 94 2.27 -1.85 4.01
CA PHE A 94 2.18 -1.44 2.61
C PHE A 94 3.20 -0.35 2.29
N LEU A 95 3.26 0.72 3.09
CA LEU A 95 4.21 1.83 2.90
C LEU A 95 5.66 1.34 2.94
N CYS A 96 5.97 0.33 3.77
CA CYS A 96 7.32 -0.20 3.93
C CYS A 96 7.67 -1.35 3.00
N SER A 97 6.75 -1.78 2.14
CA SER A 97 6.97 -2.82 1.16
C SER A 97 6.66 -2.28 -0.25
N GLU A 98 5.49 -2.61 -0.77
CA GLU A 98 5.06 -2.33 -2.15
C GLU A 98 4.95 -0.83 -2.42
N GLY A 99 4.39 -0.06 -1.48
CA GLY A 99 4.18 1.38 -1.62
C GLY A 99 5.41 2.25 -1.33
N LYS A 100 6.55 1.66 -0.97
CA LYS A 100 7.72 2.43 -0.46
C LYS A 100 8.22 3.45 -1.47
N GLN A 101 8.46 3.00 -2.71
CA GLN A 101 9.07 3.87 -3.71
C GLN A 101 8.09 4.95 -4.20
N ASP A 102 6.83 4.59 -4.41
CA ASP A 102 5.81 5.54 -4.85
C ASP A 102 5.54 6.61 -3.80
N PHE A 103 5.56 6.23 -2.52
CA PHE A 103 5.49 7.18 -1.43
C PHE A 103 6.67 8.16 -1.45
N VAL A 104 7.90 7.67 -1.64
CA VAL A 104 9.10 8.52 -1.76
C VAL A 104 8.97 9.47 -2.95
N ASN A 105 8.49 8.98 -4.09
CA ASN A 105 8.29 9.77 -5.31
C ASN A 105 7.26 10.89 -5.11
N HIS A 106 6.24 10.68 -4.29
CA HIS A 106 5.16 11.63 -4.04
C HIS A 106 5.25 12.34 -2.67
N PHE A 107 6.34 12.12 -1.93
CA PHE A 107 6.49 12.51 -0.53
C PHE A 107 6.19 13.99 -0.30
N HIS A 108 6.86 14.88 -1.01
CA HIS A 108 6.73 16.32 -0.77
C HIS A 108 5.31 16.84 -1.04
N CYS A 109 4.60 16.30 -2.03
CA CYS A 109 3.23 16.71 -2.30
C CYS A 109 2.28 16.18 -1.22
N LEU A 110 2.33 14.87 -0.94
CA LEU A 110 1.44 14.23 0.01
C LEU A 110 1.68 14.69 1.47
N MET A 111 2.86 15.25 1.74
CA MET A 111 3.22 15.86 3.02
C MET A 111 3.03 17.37 3.07
N SER A 112 2.66 18.03 1.96
CA SER A 112 2.44 19.48 1.96
C SER A 112 1.24 19.89 2.84
N THR A 113 1.33 21.06 3.46
CA THR A 113 0.24 21.62 4.29
C THR A 113 -1.04 21.80 3.47
N SER A 114 -0.94 22.28 2.22
CA SER A 114 -2.08 22.46 1.32
C SER A 114 -2.82 21.14 1.04
N PHE A 115 -2.09 20.08 0.68
CA PHE A 115 -2.70 18.77 0.48
C PHE A 115 -3.33 18.22 1.78
N GLN A 116 -2.66 18.40 2.92
CA GLN A 116 -3.18 17.96 4.22
C GLN A 116 -4.50 18.66 4.58
N THR A 117 -4.57 19.99 4.40
CA THR A 117 -5.80 20.76 4.63
C THR A 117 -6.90 20.34 3.67
N ASN A 118 -6.59 20.15 2.39
CA ASN A 118 -7.56 19.75 1.37
C ASN A 118 -8.13 18.34 1.60
N THR A 119 -7.35 17.43 2.17
CA THR A 119 -7.78 16.04 2.44
C THR A 119 -8.37 15.85 3.83
N GLN A 120 -8.13 16.78 4.76
CA GLN A 120 -8.70 16.70 6.11
C GLN A 120 -10.23 16.69 6.11
N THR A 121 -10.85 17.44 5.20
CA THR A 121 -12.31 17.49 5.06
C THR A 121 -12.90 16.19 4.50
N CYS A 122 -12.12 15.38 3.78
CA CYS A 122 -12.60 14.10 3.27
C CYS A 122 -12.81 13.07 4.40
N MET A 123 -12.11 13.24 5.53
CA MET A 123 -12.13 12.30 6.65
C MET A 123 -13.08 12.71 7.78
N SER A 124 -13.68 13.91 7.72
CA SER A 124 -14.58 14.38 8.79
C SER A 124 -15.76 13.44 8.99
N ASP A 125 -16.38 13.00 7.90
CA ASP A 125 -17.58 12.17 7.92
C ASP A 125 -17.27 10.78 8.48
N VAL A 126 -16.10 10.21 8.12
CA VAL A 126 -15.63 8.93 8.66
C VAL A 126 -15.35 9.03 10.16
N MET A 127 -14.72 10.12 10.60
CA MET A 127 -14.44 10.36 12.02
C MET A 127 -15.72 10.56 12.83
N GLU A 128 -16.69 11.32 12.30
CA GLU A 128 -18.00 11.51 12.93
C GLU A 128 -18.76 10.17 13.03
N LEU A 129 -18.76 9.38 11.96
CA LEU A 129 -19.39 8.07 11.97
C LEU A 129 -18.76 7.17 13.02
N THR A 130 -17.43 7.16 13.11
CA THR A 130 -16.67 6.36 14.08
C THR A 130 -16.98 6.76 15.51
N ALA A 131 -17.10 8.06 15.79
CA ALA A 131 -17.50 8.56 17.11
C ALA A 131 -18.91 8.10 17.49
N ASN A 132 -19.82 8.01 16.51
CA ASN A 132 -21.21 7.61 16.73
C ASN A 132 -21.40 6.08 16.83
N VAL A 133 -20.44 5.25 16.39
CA VAL A 133 -20.50 3.77 16.50
C VAL A 133 -20.68 3.33 17.94
N SER A 134 -19.99 3.99 18.87
CA SER A 134 -20.07 3.70 20.30
C SER A 134 -21.50 3.84 20.83
N ASN A 135 -22.30 4.73 20.23
CA ASN A 135 -23.70 4.95 20.60
C ASN A 135 -24.67 4.00 19.87
N ALA A 136 -24.41 3.70 18.59
CA ALA A 136 -25.27 2.82 17.78
C ALA A 136 -25.24 1.35 18.23
N LYS A 137 -24.10 0.87 18.75
CA LYS A 137 -24.00 -0.49 19.32
C LYS A 137 -24.90 -0.69 20.54
N VAL A 138 -25.23 0.39 21.25
CA VAL A 138 -26.18 0.38 22.39
C VAL A 138 -27.63 0.20 21.91
N GLN A 139 -27.93 0.55 20.65
CA GLN A 139 -29.29 0.54 20.09
C GLN A 139 -29.59 -0.64 19.15
N GLY A 140 -28.61 -1.53 18.90
CA GLY A 140 -28.82 -2.71 18.05
C GLY A 140 -29.07 -2.42 16.56
N GLN A 141 -28.74 -1.20 16.09
CA GLN A 141 -28.85 -0.85 14.67
C GLN A 141 -27.64 -1.38 13.88
N ASP A 142 -27.90 -2.04 12.75
CA ASP A 142 -26.86 -2.37 11.79
C ASP A 142 -26.45 -1.12 11.01
N ILE A 143 -25.29 -0.57 11.38
CA ILE A 143 -24.70 0.61 10.74
C ILE A 143 -23.64 0.25 9.69
N SER A 144 -23.48 -1.04 9.36
CA SER A 144 -22.43 -1.53 8.46
C SER A 144 -22.54 -0.90 7.07
N LYS A 145 -23.76 -0.80 6.53
CA LYS A 145 -24.00 -0.19 5.21
C LYS A 145 -23.61 1.30 5.16
N GLU A 146 -23.95 2.06 6.20
CA GLU A 146 -23.61 3.48 6.27
C GLU A 146 -22.10 3.71 6.50
N LYS A 147 -21.44 2.80 7.22
CA LYS A 147 -19.98 2.75 7.34
C LYS A 147 -19.30 2.57 5.99
N CYS A 148 -19.70 1.55 5.23
CA CYS A 148 -19.13 1.30 3.90
C CYS A 148 -19.34 2.51 2.99
N ARG A 149 -20.56 3.07 2.96
CA ARG A 149 -20.87 4.24 2.13
C ARG A 149 -20.06 5.50 2.52
N SER A 150 -19.80 5.69 3.81
CA SER A 150 -19.04 6.84 4.29
C SER A 150 -17.54 6.67 4.03
N ALA A 151 -17.04 5.44 4.13
CA ALA A 151 -15.69 5.08 3.72
C ALA A 151 -15.48 5.32 2.22
N ASP A 152 -16.38 4.81 1.36
CA ASP A 152 -16.35 5.01 -0.10
C ASP A 152 -16.26 6.49 -0.47
N ARG A 153 -17.15 7.32 0.08
CA ARG A 153 -17.15 8.77 -0.17
C ARG A 153 -15.86 9.44 0.26
N ALA A 154 -15.29 9.02 1.38
CA ALA A 154 -14.01 9.56 1.84
C ALA A 154 -12.86 9.18 0.90
N PHE A 155 -12.87 7.97 0.34
CA PHE A 155 -11.83 7.53 -0.60
C PHE A 155 -11.94 8.24 -1.94
N GLU A 156 -13.14 8.33 -2.51
CA GLU A 156 -13.39 9.10 -3.73
C GLU A 156 -12.93 10.55 -3.56
N CYS A 157 -13.26 11.18 -2.41
CA CYS A 157 -12.80 12.53 -2.09
C CYS A 157 -11.27 12.62 -2.00
N ILE A 158 -10.63 11.69 -1.29
CA ILE A 158 -9.16 11.67 -1.15
C ILE A 158 -8.48 11.50 -2.50
N GLU A 159 -8.96 10.59 -3.35
CA GLU A 159 -8.42 10.34 -4.69
C GLU A 159 -8.56 11.57 -5.59
N GLU A 160 -9.74 12.18 -5.62
CA GLU A 160 -9.99 13.40 -6.39
C GLU A 160 -9.03 14.51 -5.96
N LYS A 161 -8.93 14.78 -4.65
CA LYS A 161 -8.01 15.80 -4.11
C LYS A 161 -6.55 15.46 -4.38
N THR A 162 -6.19 14.18 -4.39
CA THR A 162 -4.84 13.72 -4.71
C THR A 162 -4.51 13.91 -6.19
N SER A 163 -5.40 13.54 -7.10
CA SER A 163 -5.21 13.76 -8.53
C SER A 163 -5.04 15.26 -8.83
N VAL A 164 -5.90 16.10 -8.26
CA VAL A 164 -5.84 17.56 -8.44
C VAL A 164 -4.57 18.18 -7.86
N SER A 165 -4.12 17.73 -6.68
CA SER A 165 -3.00 18.38 -5.97
C SER A 165 -1.63 17.79 -6.31
N CYS A 166 -1.57 16.48 -6.57
CA CYS A 166 -0.35 15.69 -6.65
C CYS A 166 -0.21 14.88 -7.97
N GLY A 167 -1.22 14.88 -8.83
CA GLY A 167 -1.22 14.19 -10.11
C GLY A 167 -1.75 12.75 -10.05
N GLU A 168 -1.98 12.17 -11.24
CA GLU A 168 -2.67 10.88 -11.37
C GLU A 168 -1.87 9.70 -10.80
N THR A 169 -0.53 9.71 -10.93
CA THR A 169 0.32 8.65 -10.35
C THR A 169 0.26 8.67 -8.81
N ALA A 170 0.13 9.86 -8.20
CA ALA A 170 -0.04 9.97 -6.76
C ALA A 170 -1.42 9.48 -6.32
N LYS A 171 -2.46 9.69 -7.14
CA LYS A 171 -3.79 9.14 -6.90
C LYS A 171 -3.75 7.61 -6.93
N GLU A 172 -3.09 7.00 -7.92
CA GLU A 172 -2.93 5.54 -7.99
C GLU A 172 -2.21 4.98 -6.75
N PHE A 173 -1.14 5.64 -6.31
CA PHE A 173 -0.49 5.29 -5.04
C PHE A 173 -1.46 5.37 -3.85
N ILE A 174 -2.22 6.46 -3.74
CA ILE A 174 -3.17 6.67 -2.64
C ILE A 174 -4.30 5.65 -2.67
N HIS A 175 -4.79 5.26 -3.85
CA HIS A 175 -5.77 4.20 -4.01
C HIS A 175 -5.28 2.90 -3.35
N HIS A 176 -4.11 2.41 -3.77
CA HIS A 176 -3.51 1.20 -3.20
C HIS A 176 -3.18 1.33 -1.71
N TYR A 177 -2.71 2.51 -1.27
CA TYR A 177 -2.45 2.77 0.15
C TYR A 177 -3.73 2.65 0.99
N VAL A 178 -4.82 3.24 0.51
CA VAL A 178 -6.12 3.24 1.19
C VAL A 178 -6.69 1.82 1.22
N GLU A 179 -6.70 1.12 0.09
CA GLU A 179 -7.14 -0.28 0.00
C GLU A 179 -6.39 -1.18 0.99
N ALA A 180 -5.05 -1.12 0.98
CA ALA A 180 -4.22 -1.90 1.88
C ALA A 180 -4.44 -1.54 3.36
N THR A 181 -4.64 -0.25 3.66
CA THR A 181 -4.92 0.23 5.01
C THR A 181 -6.23 -0.36 5.54
N LEU A 182 -7.26 -0.46 4.70
CA LEU A 182 -8.62 -0.81 5.10
C LEU A 182 -8.95 -2.27 4.93
N GLN A 183 -8.10 -3.04 4.28
CA GLN A 183 -8.26 -4.48 4.12
C GLN A 183 -8.67 -5.20 5.43
N PRO A 184 -8.12 -4.86 6.62
CA PRO A 184 -8.61 -5.43 7.89
C PRO A 184 -10.06 -5.04 8.23
N LEU A 185 -10.44 -3.78 8.00
CA LEU A 185 -11.80 -3.27 8.22
C LEU A 185 -12.80 -3.94 7.27
N MET A 186 -12.41 -4.09 6.01
CA MET A 186 -13.20 -4.75 4.97
C MET A 186 -13.40 -6.25 5.22
N LYS A 187 -12.49 -6.88 5.96
CA LYS A 187 -12.65 -8.28 6.34
C LYS A 187 -13.66 -8.45 7.48
N ASP A 188 -13.73 -7.48 8.39
CA ASP A 188 -14.61 -7.51 9.56
C ASP A 188 -16.02 -6.98 9.24
N VAL A 189 -16.10 -5.95 8.40
CA VAL A 189 -17.34 -5.40 7.88
C VAL A 189 -17.57 -6.02 6.52
N THR A 190 -18.65 -6.76 6.32
CA THR A 190 -19.09 -7.30 5.01
C THR A 190 -19.55 -6.17 4.08
N CYS A 191 -18.68 -5.19 3.85
CA CYS A 191 -18.77 -4.25 2.76
C CYS A 191 -18.58 -5.05 1.47
N ASN A 192 -19.65 -5.66 0.97
CA ASN A 192 -19.70 -6.05 -0.42
C ASN A 192 -19.60 -4.74 -1.21
N HIS A 193 -18.39 -4.34 -1.61
CA HIS A 193 -18.21 -3.39 -2.70
C HIS A 193 -18.82 -4.05 -3.93
N SER A 194 -20.12 -3.87 -4.06
CA SER A 194 -20.82 -4.03 -5.30
C SER A 194 -20.38 -2.81 -6.11
N HIS A 195 -19.14 -2.81 -6.58
CA HIS A 195 -18.80 -1.96 -7.70
C HIS A 195 -19.75 -2.41 -8.81
N THR A 196 -20.84 -1.68 -8.98
CA THR A 196 -21.67 -1.72 -10.18
C THR A 196 -20.88 -1.11 -11.32
N SER A 197 -19.70 -1.68 -11.60
CA SER A 197 -19.10 -1.62 -12.92
C SER A 197 -20.05 -2.44 -13.78
N THR A 198 -20.97 -1.73 -14.40
CA THR A 198 -21.90 -2.28 -15.38
C THR A 198 -21.11 -2.49 -16.66
N GLU A 199 -20.10 -3.34 -16.60
CA GLU A 199 -19.40 -3.87 -17.75
C GLU A 199 -19.77 -5.34 -17.81
N THR A 200 -20.82 -5.61 -18.57
CA THR A 200 -21.26 -6.94 -18.96
C THR A 200 -20.18 -7.55 -19.86
N SER A 201 -19.04 -7.91 -19.28
CA SER A 201 -18.07 -8.79 -19.91
C SER A 201 -18.41 -10.22 -19.48
N PRO A 202 -18.55 -11.17 -20.41
CA PRO A 202 -18.98 -12.51 -20.08
C PRO A 202 -17.88 -13.20 -19.27
N HIS A 203 -18.05 -13.27 -17.95
CA HIS A 203 -17.21 -14.12 -17.13
C HIS A 203 -17.51 -15.58 -17.50
N PRO A 204 -16.54 -16.34 -18.03
CA PRO A 204 -16.68 -17.77 -18.12
C PRO A 204 -16.66 -18.30 -16.69
N THR A 205 -17.69 -19.06 -16.31
CA THR A 205 -17.79 -19.81 -15.05
C THR A 205 -16.78 -20.97 -14.96
N GLY A 206 -15.63 -20.84 -15.63
CA GLY A 206 -14.55 -21.82 -15.61
C GLY A 206 -13.57 -21.46 -14.50
N THR A 207 -13.32 -22.39 -13.59
CA THR A 207 -12.21 -22.32 -12.64
C THR A 207 -10.90 -22.23 -13.41
N CYS A 208 -10.27 -21.05 -13.40
CA CYS A 208 -8.93 -20.89 -13.96
C CYS A 208 -7.91 -21.63 -13.10
N SER A 209 -6.92 -22.27 -13.73
CA SER A 209 -5.85 -22.96 -13.03
C SER A 209 -4.86 -22.00 -12.35
N GLU A 210 -4.76 -20.77 -12.86
CA GLU A 210 -3.87 -19.71 -12.36
C GLU A 210 -4.51 -18.35 -12.65
N TYR A 211 -4.32 -17.38 -11.75
CA TYR A 211 -4.74 -15.99 -11.95
C TYR A 211 -3.52 -15.08 -11.86
N CYS A 212 -3.40 -14.16 -12.82
CA CYS A 212 -2.28 -13.23 -12.92
C CYS A 212 -2.78 -11.79 -12.90
N TYR A 213 -1.88 -10.87 -12.56
CA TYR A 213 -2.18 -9.45 -12.60
C TYR A 213 -2.24 -8.95 -14.06
N LYS A 214 -3.24 -8.10 -14.36
CA LYS A 214 -3.37 -7.42 -15.65
C LYS A 214 -2.34 -6.31 -15.74
N TYR A 215 -1.26 -6.56 -16.45
CA TYR A 215 -0.30 -5.53 -16.79
C TYR A 215 -0.78 -4.73 -18.00
N PRO A 216 -0.74 -3.38 -17.94
CA PRO A 216 -1.06 -2.56 -19.09
C PRO A 216 -0.09 -2.86 -20.25
N GLU A 217 -0.63 -3.26 -21.40
CA GLU A 217 0.15 -3.61 -22.60
C GLU A 217 1.03 -2.45 -23.11
N SER A 218 0.69 -1.22 -22.73
CA SER A 218 1.34 0.01 -23.20
C SER A 218 2.28 0.65 -22.18
N SER A 219 2.58 0.03 -21.04
CA SER A 219 3.59 0.60 -20.16
C SER A 219 4.96 0.40 -20.79
N ASP A 220 5.53 1.49 -21.33
CA ASP A 220 6.96 1.59 -21.69
C ASP A 220 7.88 1.30 -20.48
N THR A 221 7.29 1.21 -19.29
CA THR A 221 7.94 0.77 -18.06
C THR A 221 8.02 -0.76 -17.99
N PRO A 222 9.24 -1.35 -17.98
CA PRO A 222 9.40 -2.78 -17.80
C PRO A 222 8.83 -3.24 -16.45
N VAL A 223 7.92 -4.21 -16.48
CA VAL A 223 7.44 -4.88 -15.27
C VAL A 223 8.55 -5.80 -14.76
N LEU A 224 9.07 -5.50 -13.58
CA LEU A 224 10.09 -6.31 -12.94
C LEU A 224 9.54 -7.71 -12.63
N GLU A 225 10.33 -8.75 -12.92
CA GLU A 225 9.95 -10.15 -12.66
C GLU A 225 9.51 -10.42 -11.21
N SER A 226 10.13 -9.78 -10.21
CA SER A 226 9.73 -9.94 -8.81
C SER A 226 8.38 -9.29 -8.53
N THR A 227 8.12 -8.10 -9.08
CA THR A 227 6.82 -7.43 -9.00
C THR A 227 5.75 -8.27 -9.69
N LYS A 228 6.10 -8.87 -10.83
CA LYS A 228 5.24 -9.82 -11.53
C LYS A 228 4.81 -10.97 -10.64
N ARG A 229 5.79 -11.70 -10.08
CA ARG A 229 5.51 -12.84 -9.19
C ARG A 229 4.67 -12.47 -7.98
N ASN A 230 4.90 -11.30 -7.37
CA ASN A 230 4.15 -10.87 -6.20
C ASN A 230 2.68 -10.59 -6.54
N MET A 231 2.43 -9.83 -7.60
CA MET A 231 1.07 -9.45 -7.99
C MET A 231 0.29 -10.63 -8.57
N ASP A 232 0.95 -11.51 -9.33
CA ASP A 232 0.34 -12.77 -9.79
C ASP A 232 -0.02 -13.67 -8.60
N GLY A 233 0.87 -13.78 -7.60
CA GLY A 233 0.60 -14.53 -6.38
C GLY A 233 -0.59 -13.97 -5.60
N TRP A 234 -0.70 -12.64 -5.51
CA TRP A 234 -1.84 -11.97 -4.90
C TRP A 234 -3.14 -12.27 -5.65
N CYS A 235 -3.15 -12.19 -6.99
CA CYS A 235 -4.31 -12.53 -7.80
C CYS A 235 -4.72 -13.99 -7.61
N THR A 236 -3.76 -14.92 -7.63
CA THR A 236 -4.02 -16.34 -7.42
C THR A 236 -4.70 -16.61 -6.08
N GLU A 237 -4.19 -16.04 -4.99
CA GLU A 237 -4.77 -16.27 -3.65
C GLU A 237 -6.14 -15.61 -3.50
N ASN A 238 -6.31 -14.36 -3.92
CA ASN A 238 -7.59 -13.65 -3.77
C ASN A 238 -8.69 -14.24 -4.65
N CYS A 239 -8.37 -14.58 -5.90
CA CYS A 239 -9.34 -15.19 -6.80
C CYS A 239 -9.75 -16.60 -6.32
N ARG A 240 -8.84 -17.36 -5.70
CA ARG A 240 -9.15 -18.66 -5.07
C ARG A 240 -10.14 -18.53 -3.90
N LEU A 241 -10.13 -17.39 -3.22
CA LEU A 241 -11.08 -17.05 -2.15
C LEU A 241 -12.41 -16.48 -2.67
N GLY A 242 -12.58 -16.37 -3.99
CA GLY A 242 -13.78 -15.80 -4.63
C GLY A 242 -13.73 -14.27 -4.80
N ASN A 243 -12.65 -13.62 -4.38
CA ASN A 243 -12.46 -12.17 -4.47
C ASN A 243 -11.57 -11.83 -5.67
N CYS A 244 -12.09 -12.03 -6.88
CA CYS A 244 -11.31 -11.84 -8.11
C CYS A 244 -11.71 -10.54 -8.84
N PRO A 245 -11.06 -9.38 -8.57
CA PRO A 245 -11.37 -8.15 -9.26
C PRO A 245 -11.01 -8.27 -10.76
N PRO A 246 -11.99 -8.19 -11.69
CA PRO A 246 -11.77 -8.45 -13.12
C PRO A 246 -10.95 -7.35 -13.83
N THR A 247 -10.80 -6.20 -13.18
CA THR A 247 -9.96 -5.09 -13.62
C THR A 247 -8.48 -5.33 -13.33
N LEU A 248 -8.17 -6.05 -12.26
CA LEU A 248 -6.79 -6.28 -11.80
C LEU A 248 -6.29 -7.69 -12.11
N CYS A 249 -7.16 -8.69 -12.08
CA CYS A 249 -6.78 -10.09 -12.29
C CYS A 249 -7.33 -10.64 -13.60
N THR A 250 -6.55 -11.51 -14.22
CA THR A 250 -6.90 -12.19 -15.47
C THR A 250 -6.47 -13.65 -15.41
N CYS A 251 -7.19 -14.51 -16.12
CA CYS A 251 -6.75 -15.89 -16.36
C CYS A 251 -5.77 -15.99 -17.53
N ASP A 252 -5.57 -14.89 -18.27
CA ASP A 252 -4.57 -14.82 -19.32
C ASP A 252 -3.23 -14.30 -18.76
N CYS A 253 -2.43 -15.23 -18.25
CA CYS A 253 -1.10 -14.97 -17.70
C CYS A 253 -0.02 -14.66 -18.77
N ARG A 254 -0.40 -14.48 -20.04
CA ARG A 254 0.52 -14.21 -21.14
C ARG A 254 0.95 -12.75 -21.15
N VAL A 255 1.79 -12.39 -20.19
CA VAL A 255 2.54 -11.13 -20.25
C VAL A 255 4.00 -11.47 -20.49
N PRO A 256 4.62 -10.95 -21.58
CA PRO A 256 6.04 -11.20 -21.84
C PRO A 256 6.85 -10.62 -20.68
N THR A 257 7.58 -11.50 -19.99
CA THR A 257 8.42 -11.07 -18.87
C THR A 257 9.61 -10.28 -19.40
N GLN A 258 9.66 -9.01 -19.02
CA GLN A 258 10.77 -8.13 -19.32
C GLN A 258 11.80 -8.28 -18.22
N VAL A 259 13.01 -8.69 -18.58
CA VAL A 259 14.14 -8.80 -17.66
C VAL A 259 14.99 -7.55 -17.83
N LEU A 260 15.02 -6.70 -16.80
CA LEU A 260 15.98 -5.61 -16.72
C LEU A 260 17.37 -6.20 -16.45
N VAL A 261 18.26 -6.05 -17.43
CA VAL A 261 19.66 -6.48 -17.36
C VAL A 261 20.52 -5.24 -17.26
N CYS A 262 21.27 -5.13 -16.16
CA CYS A 262 22.21 -4.03 -15.95
C CYS A 262 23.63 -4.58 -16.00
N LYS A 263 24.45 -3.95 -16.84
CA LYS A 263 25.88 -4.22 -16.93
C LYS A 263 26.62 -2.99 -16.39
N PRO A 264 27.50 -3.13 -15.40
CA PRO A 264 28.28 -2.01 -14.89
C PRO A 264 29.11 -1.38 -16.02
N ASP A 265 29.07 -0.05 -16.13
CA ASP A 265 29.98 0.65 -17.03
C ASP A 265 31.34 0.79 -16.35
N SER A 266 32.29 -0.06 -16.73
CA SER A 266 33.64 -0.06 -16.15
C SER A 266 34.41 1.23 -16.38
N SER A 267 33.97 2.11 -17.30
CA SER A 267 34.57 3.44 -17.49
C SER A 267 34.14 4.45 -16.41
N LYS A 268 33.05 4.18 -15.69
CA LYS A 268 32.46 5.09 -14.70
C LYS A 268 32.82 4.75 -13.26
N PHE A 269 33.32 3.54 -13.02
CA PHE A 269 33.70 3.08 -11.70
C PHE A 269 35.23 3.08 -11.55
N GLY A 270 35.70 3.48 -10.37
CA GLY A 270 37.12 3.37 -10.01
C GLY A 270 37.55 1.90 -9.87
N PRO A 271 38.84 1.65 -9.56
CA PRO A 271 39.40 0.29 -9.46
C PRO A 271 38.83 -0.56 -8.30
N ARG A 272 37.80 -0.08 -7.60
CA ARG A 272 37.13 -0.78 -6.51
C ARG A 272 35.81 -1.36 -7.00
N ASP A 273 35.55 -2.62 -6.66
CA ASP A 273 34.35 -3.37 -7.05
C ASP A 273 33.03 -2.83 -6.45
N ASP A 274 33.08 -1.80 -5.61
CA ASP A 274 31.91 -1.23 -4.92
C ASP A 274 30.88 -0.69 -5.92
N GLY A 275 31.33 -0.06 -7.00
CA GLY A 275 30.46 0.46 -8.07
C GLY A 275 29.77 -0.64 -8.87
N VAL A 276 30.49 -1.74 -9.13
CA VAL A 276 29.95 -2.93 -9.79
C VAL A 276 28.86 -3.57 -8.93
N LYS A 277 29.13 -3.79 -7.64
CA LYS A 277 28.15 -4.34 -6.70
C LYS A 277 26.92 -3.45 -6.57
N TRP A 278 27.12 -2.13 -6.48
CA TRP A 278 26.01 -1.18 -6.42
C TRP A 278 25.15 -1.23 -7.67
N CYS A 279 25.75 -1.21 -8.87
CA CYS A 279 25.01 -1.31 -10.13
C CYS A 279 24.14 -2.59 -10.18
N LEU A 280 24.72 -3.73 -9.81
CA LEU A 280 24.02 -5.02 -9.80
C LEU A 280 22.92 -5.09 -8.73
N ASN A 281 23.14 -4.53 -7.54
CA ASN A 281 22.14 -4.51 -6.47
C ASN A 281 20.96 -3.58 -6.80
N THR A 282 21.25 -2.38 -7.30
CA THR A 282 20.24 -1.43 -7.76
C THR A 282 19.42 -2.03 -8.91
N CYS A 283 20.07 -2.75 -9.82
CA CYS A 283 19.42 -3.50 -10.89
C CYS A 283 18.45 -4.57 -10.39
N ARG A 284 18.89 -5.36 -9.40
CA ARG A 284 18.05 -6.40 -8.78
C ARG A 284 16.84 -5.81 -8.05
N ALA A 285 16.94 -4.56 -7.60
CA ALA A 285 15.83 -3.79 -7.05
C ALA A 285 14.91 -3.17 -8.14
N GLY A 286 15.19 -3.41 -9.43
CA GLY A 286 14.39 -2.93 -10.55
C GLY A 286 14.78 -1.56 -11.10
N HIS A 287 15.88 -0.99 -10.62
CA HIS A 287 16.33 0.33 -11.08
C HIS A 287 17.66 0.20 -11.85
N CYS A 288 17.74 0.82 -13.02
CA CYS A 288 18.98 0.89 -13.78
C CYS A 288 19.39 2.35 -14.02
N PRO A 289 20.34 2.87 -13.23
CA PRO A 289 20.83 4.23 -13.39
C PRO A 289 21.76 4.30 -14.60
N ARG A 290 21.25 4.79 -15.74
CA ARG A 290 21.92 4.81 -17.05
C ARG A 290 23.27 5.52 -17.07
N ASP A 291 23.48 6.46 -16.15
CA ASP A 291 24.74 7.21 -16.04
C ASP A 291 25.92 6.36 -15.53
N TYR A 292 25.60 5.22 -14.90
CA TYR A 292 26.55 4.34 -14.22
C TYR A 292 26.45 2.88 -14.70
N CYS A 293 25.30 2.50 -15.27
CA CYS A 293 25.00 1.16 -15.72
C CYS A 293 24.54 1.18 -17.18
N GLN A 294 25.02 0.23 -17.99
CA GLN A 294 24.44 -0.08 -19.28
C GLN A 294 23.17 -0.90 -19.05
N CYS A 295 22.03 -0.33 -19.42
CA CYS A 295 20.71 -0.90 -19.16
C CYS A 295 20.14 -1.52 -20.42
N HIS A 296 19.77 -2.78 -20.37
CA HIS A 296 19.07 -3.48 -21.44
C HIS A 296 17.80 -4.12 -20.90
N ILE A 297 16.72 -4.04 -21.68
CA ILE A 297 15.51 -4.80 -21.42
C ILE A 297 15.56 -6.01 -22.35
N LEU A 298 15.58 -7.21 -21.78
CA LEU A 298 15.45 -8.45 -22.54
C LEU A 298 14.02 -8.94 -22.43
N TYR A 299 13.37 -9.17 -23.57
CA TYR A 299 12.10 -9.88 -23.60
C TYR A 299 12.39 -11.36 -23.44
N ARG A 300 11.99 -11.95 -22.32
CA ARG A 300 12.01 -13.41 -22.19
C ARG A 300 10.85 -13.92 -23.03
N GLN A 301 11.15 -14.41 -24.23
CA GLN A 301 10.13 -15.14 -24.99
C GLN A 301 9.73 -16.35 -24.15
N GLN A 302 8.46 -16.44 -23.76
CA GLN A 302 7.94 -17.67 -23.16
C GLN A 302 8.17 -18.81 -24.15
N PRO A 303 8.55 -20.02 -23.68
CA PRO A 303 8.61 -21.17 -24.55
C PRO A 303 7.25 -21.33 -25.24
N ARG A 304 7.26 -21.41 -26.58
CA ARG A 304 6.02 -21.68 -27.34
C ARG A 304 5.41 -22.95 -26.76
N PRO A 305 4.08 -23.00 -26.52
CA PRO A 305 3.44 -24.24 -26.14
C PRO A 305 3.83 -25.28 -27.20
N VAL A 306 4.36 -26.41 -26.73
CA VAL A 306 4.55 -27.59 -27.56
C VAL A 306 3.15 -27.94 -28.01
N THR A 307 2.80 -27.59 -29.24
CA THR A 307 1.61 -28.14 -29.88
C THR A 307 1.79 -29.63 -29.85
N GLU A 308 1.01 -30.31 -28.99
CA GLU A 308 0.85 -31.76 -29.05
C GLU A 308 0.52 -32.09 -30.51
N GLY A 309 1.40 -32.89 -31.12
CA GLY A 309 1.26 -33.31 -32.50
C GLY A 309 -0.06 -34.06 -32.67
N LEU A 310 -0.83 -33.61 -33.66
CA LEU A 310 -1.79 -34.43 -34.39
C LEU A 310 -1.10 -35.63 -35.03
#